data_AF-A0A2L2Z295-F1
#
_entry.id   AF-A0A2L2Z295-F1
#
_cell.length_a   1.000
_cell.length_b   1.000
_cell.length_c   1.000
_cell.angle_alpha   90.00
_cell.angle_beta   90.00
_cell.angle_gamma   90.00
#
_symmetry.space_group_name_H-M   'P 1'
#
loop_
_entity.id
_entity.type
_entity.pdbx_description
1 polymer ?
#
loop_
_entity_poly.entity_id
_entity_poly.type
_entity_poly.pdbx_seq_one_letter_code
_entity_poly.pdbx_strand_id
1 'polypeptide(L)'
;VPEQQNITRDKWSNKAEFLLSCIGLSVGIGNVWRFPYLAYKNGGGAFLVAYIVLLVLVGKPHFFAELALCKFSSCGSVRLWRGFNIAEGIGIAMI
;
A
#
# COMPACT_ATOMS: atom_id res chain seq x y z
N VAL A 1 -1.39 -5.71 40.78
CA VAL A 1 -2.09 -4.85 39.81
C VAL A 1 -1.30 -4.93 38.51
N PRO A 2 -1.82 -5.52 37.43
CA PRO A 2 -1.10 -5.51 36.16
C PRO A 2 -1.07 -4.07 35.64
N GLU A 3 0.12 -3.64 35.23
CA GLU A 3 0.45 -2.32 34.74
C GLU A 3 -0.34 -2.04 33.45
N GLN A 4 -1.32 -1.14 33.52
CA GLN A 4 -2.10 -0.68 32.38
C GLN A 4 -1.16 0.20 31.52
N GLN A 5 -0.32 -0.41 30.67
CA GLN A 5 0.41 0.31 29.64
C GLN A 5 -0.64 1.07 28.80
N ASN A 6 -0.72 2.38 28.99
CA ASN A 6 -1.38 3.26 28.03
C ASN A 6 -0.56 3.17 26.74
N ILE A 7 -0.92 2.20 25.89
CA ILE A 7 -0.31 1.95 24.58
C ILE A 7 -0.66 3.13 23.68
N THR A 8 -0.04 4.26 23.96
CA THR A 8 -0.20 5.47 23.18
C THR A 8 0.54 5.19 21.89
N ARG A 9 -0.21 4.97 20.80
CA ARG A 9 0.37 4.63 19.50
C ARG A 9 1.46 5.63 19.14
N ASP A 10 2.67 5.13 18.89
CA ASP A 10 3.77 5.96 18.37
C ASP A 10 3.30 6.65 17.09
N LYS A 11 3.43 7.98 17.08
CA LYS A 11 3.08 8.82 15.94
C LYS A 11 4.35 9.10 15.16
N TRP A 12 4.24 9.08 13.84
CA TRP A 12 5.31 9.53 12.95
C TRP A 12 5.68 10.97 13.27
N SER A 13 6.98 11.24 13.44
CA SER A 13 7.50 12.57 13.74
C SER A 13 7.29 13.52 12.55
N ASN A 14 7.50 13.02 11.32
CA ASN A 14 7.28 13.80 10.11
C ASN A 14 6.44 13.05 9.05
N LYS A 15 5.58 13.80 8.35
CA LYS A 15 4.81 13.29 7.19
C LYS A 15 5.72 12.82 6.05
N ALA A 16 6.90 13.45 5.93
CA ALA A 16 7.89 13.08 4.93
C ALA A 16 8.47 11.67 5.20
N GLU A 17 8.75 11.33 6.47
CA GLU A 17 9.25 10.01 6.85
C GLU A 17 8.22 8.92 6.53
N PHE A 18 6.95 9.17 6.86
CA PHE A 18 5.85 8.26 6.51
C PHE A 18 5.75 8.04 4.99
N LEU A 19 5.78 9.12 4.20
CA LEU A 19 5.70 9.02 2.75
C LEU A 19 6.91 8.26 2.18
N LEU A 20 8.11 8.51 2.70
CA LEU A 20 9.32 7.84 2.26
C LEU A 20 9.28 6.33 2.58
N SER A 21 8.78 5.94 3.75
CA SER A 21 8.56 4.53 4.10
C SER A 21 7.55 3.85 3.17
N CYS A 22 6.44 4.52 2.83
CA CYS A 22 5.45 3.98 1.88
C CYS A 22 6.04 3.80 0.46
N ILE A 23 6.84 4.77 0.00
CA ILE A 23 7.51 4.68 -1.30
C ILE A 23 8.56 3.56 -1.29
N GLY A 24 9.33 3.42 -0.21
CA GLY A 24 10.32 2.34 -0.04
C GLY A 24 9.69 0.95 -0.07
N LEU A 25 8.47 0.80 0.48
CA LEU A 25 7.71 -0.46 0.39
C LEU A 25 7.16 -0.71 -1.03
N SER A 26 6.67 0.32 -1.71
CA SER A 26 6.09 0.18 -3.07
C SER A 26 7.12 -0.03 -4.17
N VAL A 27 8.33 0.53 -4.03
CA VAL A 27 9.39 0.46 -5.04
C VAL A 27 10.33 -0.71 -4.72
N GLY A 28 10.01 -1.89 -5.24
CA GLY A 28 10.86 -3.09 -5.11
C GLY A 28 11.86 -3.25 -6.26
N ILE A 29 13.00 -3.93 -5.99
CA ILE A 29 14.01 -4.33 -7.00
C ILE A 29 13.38 -5.03 -8.22
N GLY A 30 12.30 -5.78 -8.00
CA GLY A 30 11.57 -6.48 -9.06
C GLY A 30 10.94 -5.55 -10.10
N ASN A 31 10.53 -4.34 -9.71
CA ASN A 31 9.88 -3.40 -10.63
C ASN A 31 10.89 -2.74 -11.58
N VAL A 32 12.17 -2.64 -11.20
CA VAL A 32 13.21 -1.98 -12.00
C VAL A 32 13.77 -2.88 -13.12
N TRP A 33 13.83 -4.20 -12.92
CA TRP A 33 14.30 -5.15 -13.94
C TRP A 33 13.15 -5.79 -14.73
N ARG A 34 12.06 -6.23 -14.09
CA ARG A 34 10.99 -6.92 -14.84
C ARG A 34 10.27 -5.99 -15.82
N PHE A 35 10.14 -4.71 -15.46
CA PHE A 35 9.50 -3.69 -16.29
C PHE A 35 10.20 -3.44 -17.64
N PRO A 36 11.52 -3.18 -17.72
CA PRO A 36 12.19 -2.99 -19.00
C PRO A 36 12.16 -4.25 -19.88
N TYR A 37 12.24 -5.45 -19.29
CA TYR A 37 12.16 -6.69 -20.06
C TYR A 37 10.76 -6.90 -20.68
N LEU A 38 9.70 -6.65 -19.92
CA LEU A 38 8.32 -6.80 -20.40
C LEU A 38 7.94 -5.72 -21.42
N ALA A 39 8.40 -4.48 -21.20
CA ALA A 39 8.21 -3.39 -22.15
C ALA A 39 8.89 -3.70 -23.48
N TYR A 40 10.13 -4.20 -23.48
CA TYR A 40 10.84 -4.53 -24.71
C TYR A 40 10.14 -5.62 -25.53
N LYS A 41 9.53 -6.60 -24.87
CA LYS A 41 8.87 -7.74 -25.54
C LYS A 41 7.47 -7.41 -26.09
N ASN A 42 6.76 -6.44 -25.49
CA ASN A 42 5.37 -6.08 -25.84
C ASN A 42 5.26 -4.77 -26.65
N GLY A 43 6.27 -4.41 -27.44
CA GLY A 43 6.21 -3.23 -28.32
C GLY A 43 6.76 -1.93 -27.71
N GLY A 44 7.63 -2.03 -26.70
CA GLY A 44 8.43 -0.93 -26.16
C GLY A 44 7.59 0.22 -25.60
N GLY A 45 7.57 1.33 -26.33
CA GLY A 45 6.94 2.59 -25.91
C GLY A 45 5.42 2.54 -25.80
N ALA A 46 4.73 1.74 -26.64
CA ALA A 46 3.26 1.63 -26.56
C ALA A 46 2.80 0.97 -25.23
N PHE A 47 3.56 -0.03 -24.77
CA PHE A 47 3.35 -0.66 -23.46
C PHE A 47 3.64 0.30 -22.31
N LEU A 48 4.66 1.17 -22.46
CA LEU A 48 5.00 2.19 -21.46
C LEU A 48 3.85 3.20 -21.28
N VAL A 49 3.26 3.67 -22.38
CA VAL A 49 2.13 4.61 -22.34
C VAL A 49 0.91 3.97 -21.69
N ALA A 50 0.53 2.76 -22.10
CA ALA A 50 -0.57 2.02 -21.48
C ALA A 50 -0.33 1.79 -19.98
N TYR A 51 0.92 1.50 -19.58
CA TYR A 51 1.31 1.32 -18.19
C TYR A 51 1.14 2.60 -17.37
N ILE A 52 1.63 3.75 -17.85
CA ILE A 52 1.46 5.03 -17.14
C ILE A 52 -0.02 5.40 -17.02
N VAL A 53 -0.80 5.19 -18.08
CA VAL A 53 -2.25 5.47 -18.06
C VAL A 53 -2.94 4.59 -17.03
N LEU A 54 -2.68 3.28 -17.00
CA LEU A 54 -3.23 2.37 -15.98
C LEU A 54 -2.74 2.71 -14.57
N LEU A 55 -1.48 3.13 -14.42
CA LEU A 55 -0.92 3.49 -13.12
C LEU A 55 -1.59 4.75 -12.56
N VAL A 56 -1.89 5.74 -13.41
CA VAL A 56 -2.62 6.94 -12.99
C VAL A 56 -4.11 6.65 -12.75
N LEU A 57 -4.75 5.85 -13.62
CA LEU A 57 -6.19 5.55 -13.50
C LEU A 57 -6.52 4.57 -12.39
N VAL A 58 -5.68 3.57 -12.16
CA VAL A 58 -5.94 2.49 -11.19
C VAL A 58 -5.01 2.64 -9.99
N GLY A 59 -3.71 2.85 -10.22
CA GLY A 59 -2.72 2.93 -9.15
C GLY A 59 -2.94 4.11 -8.20
N LYS A 60 -3.14 5.33 -8.72
CA LYS A 60 -3.38 6.52 -7.89
C LYS A 60 -4.64 6.38 -7.01
N PRO A 61 -5.85 6.04 -7.52
CA PRO A 61 -7.02 5.91 -6.66
C PRO A 61 -6.94 4.70 -5.74
N HIS A 62 -6.35 3.57 -6.18
CA HIS A 62 -6.18 2.41 -5.33
C HIS A 62 -5.29 2.71 -4.11
N PHE A 63 -4.15 3.36 -4.35
CA PHE A 63 -3.24 3.78 -3.28
C PHE A 63 -3.88 4.81 -2.35
N PHE A 64 -4.67 5.75 -2.90
CA PHE A 64 -5.38 6.73 -2.08
C PHE A 64 -6.47 6.09 -1.22
N ALA A 65 -7.23 5.14 -1.77
CA ALA A 65 -8.26 4.41 -1.03
C ALA A 65 -7.66 3.62 0.14
N GLU A 66 -6.56 2.91 -0.10
CA GLU A 66 -5.87 2.14 0.94
C GLU A 66 -5.35 3.05 2.07
N LEU A 67 -4.75 4.19 1.73
CA LEU A 67 -4.27 5.15 2.71
C LEU A 67 -5.42 5.82 3.50
N ALA A 68 -6.55 6.09 2.86
CA ALA A 68 -7.73 6.65 3.51
C ALA A 68 -8.34 5.64 4.49
N LEU A 69 -8.45 4.37 4.10
CA LEU A 69 -8.90 3.27 4.95
C LEU A 69 -7.96 3.07 6.14
N CYS A 70 -6.65 3.08 5.92
CA CYS A 70 -5.65 2.96 6.98
C CYS A 70 -5.75 4.10 8.00
N LYS A 71 -5.93 5.35 7.52
CA LYS A 71 -6.08 6.52 8.39
C LYS A 71 -7.38 6.49 9.18
N PHE A 72 -8.50 6.14 8.54
CA PHE A 72 -9.80 6.07 9.21
C PHE A 72 -9.82 4.99 10.29
N SER A 73 -9.22 3.84 10.00
CA SER A 73 -9.32 2.67 10.87
C SER A 73 -8.48 2.79 12.13
N SER A 74 -7.39 3.56 12.10
CA SER A 74 -6.47 3.80 13.25
C SER A 74 -6.05 2.52 14.03
N CYS A 75 -6.25 1.36 13.41
CA CYS A 75 -6.14 0.01 13.94
C CYS A 75 -5.39 -0.82 12.90
N GLY A 76 -4.64 -1.84 13.33
CA GLY A 76 -3.89 -2.71 12.40
C GLY A 76 -4.80 -3.41 11.38
N SER A 77 -4.26 -3.74 10.21
CA SER A 77 -5.00 -4.26 9.05
C SER A 77 -5.94 -5.43 9.41
N VAL A 78 -5.50 -6.37 10.25
CA VAL A 78 -6.32 -7.50 10.73
C VAL A 78 -7.58 -7.04 11.50
N ARG A 79 -7.48 -5.95 12.26
CA ARG A 79 -8.56 -5.45 13.13
C ARG A 79 -9.57 -4.60 12.37
N LEU A 80 -9.15 -3.96 11.27
CA LEU A 80 -10.03 -3.26 10.32
C LEU A 80 -10.97 -4.24 9.64
N TRP A 81 -10.42 -5.30 9.05
CA TRP A 81 -11.20 -6.30 8.32
C TRP A 81 -12.13 -7.12 9.22
N ARG A 82 -11.85 -7.22 10.52
CA ARG A 82 -12.75 -7.86 11.51
C ARG A 82 -14.05 -7.08 11.78
N GLY A 83 -14.14 -5.81 11.38
CA GLY A 83 -15.38 -5.03 11.42
C GLY A 83 -16.35 -5.35 10.29
N PHE A 84 -15.85 -5.92 9.19
CA PHE A 84 -16.65 -6.33 8.04
C PHE A 84 -16.68 -7.86 7.97
N ASN A 85 -17.78 -8.47 8.44
CA ASN A 85 -17.97 -9.94 8.50
C ASN A 85 -17.66 -10.70 7.18
N ILE A 86 -17.73 -10.05 6.02
CA ILE A 86 -17.48 -10.68 4.70
C ILE A 86 -16.00 -10.62 4.30
N ALA A 87 -15.22 -9.72 4.90
CA ALA A 87 -13.91 -9.36 4.38
C ALA A 87 -12.76 -9.62 5.37
N GLU A 88 -13.06 -10.32 6.47
CA GLU A 88 -12.08 -10.80 7.46
C GLU A 88 -10.96 -11.65 6.82
N GLY A 89 -11.28 -12.42 5.78
CA GLY A 89 -10.30 -13.24 5.05
C GLY A 89 -9.20 -12.42 4.34
N ILE A 90 -9.49 -11.17 3.96
CA ILE A 90 -8.49 -10.30 3.30
C ILE A 90 -7.42 -9.87 4.31
N GLY A 91 -7.81 -9.62 5.56
CA GLY A 91 -6.87 -9.27 6.64
C GLY A 91 -5.92 -10.41 7.00
N ILE A 92 -6.37 -11.66 6.91
CA ILE A 92 -5.54 -12.86 7.16
C ILE A 92 -4.62 -13.13 5.96
N ALA A 93 -5.10 -12.94 4.73
CA ALA A 93 -4.29 -13.14 3.52
C ALA A 93 -3.16 -12.11 3.36
N MET A 94 -3.25 -10.96 4.03
CA MET A 94 -2.22 -9.92 4.03
C MET A 94 -1.08 -10.17 5.02
N ILE A 95 -1.20 -11.17 5.91
CA ILE A 95 -0.17 -11.53 6.90
C ILE A 95 0.78 -12.59 6.32
#